data_AF-A0A5N7IV57-F1
#
_entry.id   AF-A0A5N7IV57-F1
#
_cell.length_a   1.000
_cell.length_b   1.000
_cell.length_c   1.000
_cell.angle_alpha   90.00
_cell.angle_beta   90.00
_cell.angle_gamma   90.00
#
_symmetry.space_group_name_H-M   'P 1'
#
loop_
_entity.id
_entity.type
_entity.pdbx_description
1 polymer ?
#
loop_
_entity_poly.entity_id
_entity_poly.type
_entity_poly.pdbx_seq_one_letter_code
_entity_poly.pdbx_strand_id
1 'polypeptide(L)'
;MWNDILDNNTFIKNLYKQVPELLDVRIAEIKLLDEGDKVTIVLDLPKYAENPPKKWNGLGYNTVVVEIDFFDIKEVYINSLKRGFKGNVEITLNPDKTISVIITGSVEARITAEAGLIQAVRGYCNKI
;
A
#
# COMPACT_ATOMS: atom_id res chain seq x y z
N MET A 1 8.95 5.11 9.10
CA MET A 1 7.52 4.95 8.71
C MET A 1 7.43 3.82 7.68
N TRP A 2 6.24 3.30 7.37
CA TRP A 2 6.09 2.16 6.44
C TRP A 2 6.81 2.37 5.10
N ASN A 3 6.73 3.59 4.57
CA ASN A 3 7.34 3.98 3.31
C ASN A 3 8.87 4.01 3.35
N ASP A 4 9.50 4.11 4.52
CA ASP A 4 10.97 4.11 4.66
C ASP A 4 11.56 2.70 4.60
N ILE A 5 10.73 1.68 4.85
CA ILE A 5 11.10 0.26 4.79
C ILE A 5 11.11 -0.21 3.33
N LEU A 6 10.32 0.45 2.47
CA LEU A 6 10.14 0.08 1.08
C LEU A 6 11.07 0.87 0.16
N ASP A 7 11.54 0.19 -0.89
CA ASP A 7 12.28 0.81 -1.97
C ASP A 7 11.38 1.73 -2.82
N ASN A 8 12.03 2.59 -3.62
CA ASN A 8 11.39 3.55 -4.52
C ASN A 8 10.43 4.54 -3.82
N ASN A 9 10.74 4.91 -2.57
CA ASN A 9 9.89 5.77 -1.74
C ASN A 9 10.03 7.28 -2.00
N THR A 10 10.90 7.70 -2.90
CA THR A 10 11.17 9.13 -3.16
C THR A 10 9.93 9.87 -3.64
N PHE A 11 9.15 9.27 -4.56
CA PHE A 11 8.00 9.95 -5.13
C PHE A 11 6.91 10.21 -4.07
N ILE A 12 6.56 9.20 -3.27
CA ILE A 12 5.55 9.37 -2.21
C ILE A 12 6.00 10.38 -1.15
N LYS A 13 7.29 10.39 -0.78
CA LYS A 13 7.84 11.38 0.16
C LYS A 13 7.74 12.81 -0.37
N ASN A 14 7.81 13.01 -1.68
CA ASN A 14 7.64 14.34 -2.27
C ASN A 14 6.17 14.82 -2.27
N LEU A 15 5.20 13.91 -2.16
CA LEU A 15 3.78 14.25 -2.15
C LEU A 15 3.28 14.79 -0.80
N TYR A 16 3.97 14.47 0.29
CA TYR A 16 3.51 14.73 1.65
C TYR A 16 4.61 15.36 2.50
N LYS A 17 4.27 16.25 3.43
CA LYS A 17 5.24 16.66 4.46
C LYS A 17 5.55 15.50 5.39
N GLN A 18 4.51 14.69 5.68
CA GLN A 18 4.60 13.43 6.39
C GLN A 18 3.67 12.42 5.69
N VAL A 19 4.24 11.31 5.22
CA VAL A 19 3.46 10.26 4.56
C VAL A 19 2.38 9.74 5.53
N PRO A 20 1.11 9.64 5.13
CA PRO A 20 0.07 9.21 6.06
C PRO A 20 0.26 7.75 6.51
N GLU A 21 -0.11 7.48 7.75
CA GLU A 21 -0.32 6.11 8.23
C GLU A 21 -1.49 5.47 7.46
N LEU A 22 -1.44 4.15 7.28
CA LEU A 22 -2.43 3.42 6.50
C LEU A 22 -3.58 2.96 7.39
N LEU A 23 -4.32 3.90 7.95
CA LEU A 23 -5.47 3.66 8.83
C LEU A 23 -6.79 3.78 8.05
N ASP A 24 -7.68 2.80 8.23
CA ASP A 24 -8.98 2.67 7.55
C ASP A 24 -8.92 2.94 6.03
N VAL A 25 -7.87 2.42 5.38
CA VAL A 25 -7.65 2.61 3.94
C VAL A 25 -8.50 1.64 3.14
N ARG A 26 -8.96 2.09 1.95
CA ARG A 26 -9.56 1.17 0.98
C ARG A 26 -8.46 0.31 0.38
N ILE A 27 -8.66 -1.01 0.45
CA ILE A 27 -7.78 -2.00 -0.17
C ILE A 27 -8.45 -2.41 -1.48
N ALA A 28 -7.93 -1.90 -2.59
CA ALA A 28 -8.49 -2.16 -3.90
C ALA A 28 -8.21 -3.60 -4.35
N GLU A 29 -6.98 -4.07 -4.13
CA GLU A 29 -6.50 -5.36 -4.65
C GLU A 29 -5.45 -5.97 -3.71
N ILE A 30 -5.48 -7.29 -3.57
CA ILE A 30 -4.37 -8.12 -3.07
C ILE A 30 -4.19 -9.24 -4.11
N LYS A 31 -3.01 -9.30 -4.74
CA LYS A 31 -2.73 -10.26 -5.83
C LYS A 31 -1.56 -11.15 -5.43
N LEU A 32 -1.74 -12.46 -5.52
CA LEU A 32 -0.63 -13.41 -5.57
C LEU A 32 -0.24 -13.59 -7.03
N LEU A 33 1.04 -13.40 -7.31
CA LEU A 33 1.64 -13.43 -8.64
C LEU A 33 2.86 -14.37 -8.59
N ASP A 34 3.36 -14.74 -9.77
CA ASP A 34 4.62 -15.49 -9.92
C ASP A 34 4.67 -16.75 -9.04
N GLU A 35 3.62 -17.58 -9.15
CA GLU A 35 3.45 -18.82 -8.37
C GLU A 35 3.47 -18.63 -6.84
N GLY A 36 3.16 -17.42 -6.37
CA GLY A 36 3.12 -17.05 -4.96
C GLY A 36 4.39 -16.38 -4.46
N ASP A 37 5.41 -16.22 -5.30
CA ASP A 37 6.67 -15.56 -4.94
C ASP A 37 6.55 -14.02 -4.89
N LYS A 38 5.43 -13.49 -5.39
CA LYS A 38 5.13 -12.06 -5.36
C LYS A 38 3.73 -11.80 -4.82
N VAL A 39 3.62 -10.81 -3.93
CA VAL A 39 2.34 -10.24 -3.51
C VAL A 39 2.27 -8.76 -3.85
N THR A 40 1.24 -8.35 -4.59
CA THR A 40 0.93 -6.94 -4.84
C THR A 40 -0.26 -6.49 -4.00
N ILE A 41 -0.12 -5.37 -3.31
CA ILE A 41 -1.21 -4.69 -2.59
C ILE A 41 -1.47 -3.34 -3.26
N VAL A 42 -2.73 -3.07 -3.60
CA VAL A 42 -3.18 -1.77 -4.10
C VAL A 42 -4.13 -1.15 -3.11
N LEU A 43 -3.83 0.05 -2.62
CA LEU A 43 -4.63 0.76 -1.63
C LEU A 43 -4.75 2.26 -1.92
N ASP A 44 -5.84 2.84 -1.46
CA ASP A 44 -6.04 4.29 -1.49
C ASP A 44 -5.50 4.91 -0.19
N LEU A 45 -4.63 5.92 -0.30
CA LEU A 45 -4.14 6.64 0.87
C LEU A 45 -5.29 7.42 1.53
N PRO A 46 -5.29 7.52 2.88
CA PRO A 46 -6.42 8.11 3.60
C PRO A 46 -6.47 9.64 3.47
N LYS A 47 -5.41 10.26 2.92
CA LYS A 47 -5.33 11.70 2.67
C LYS A 47 -4.80 11.95 1.26
N TYR A 48 -5.41 12.90 0.56
CA TYR A 48 -4.88 13.40 -0.70
C TYR A 48 -3.52 14.10 -0.49
N ALA A 49 -2.70 14.14 -1.54
CA ALA A 49 -1.36 14.71 -1.49
C ALA A 49 -1.38 16.21 -1.14
N GLU A 50 -0.41 16.64 -0.32
CA GLU A 50 -0.18 18.06 -0.01
C GLU A 50 0.53 18.78 -1.15
N ASN A 51 1.43 18.06 -1.83
CA ASN A 51 2.20 18.54 -2.98
C ASN A 51 1.94 17.66 -4.21
N PRO A 52 0.70 17.61 -4.74
CA PRO A 52 0.38 16.79 -5.90
C PRO A 52 1.11 17.29 -7.16
N PRO A 53 1.44 16.42 -8.12
CA PRO A 53 1.91 16.83 -9.44
C PRO A 53 0.91 17.78 -10.11
N LYS A 54 1.41 18.80 -10.82
CA LYS A 54 0.57 19.81 -11.51
C LYS A 54 -0.53 19.18 -12.39
N LYS A 55 -0.22 18.05 -13.04
CA LYS A 55 -1.17 17.29 -13.87
C LYS A 55 -2.39 16.82 -13.07
N TRP A 56 -2.21 16.38 -11.82
CA TRP A 56 -3.31 15.87 -11.00
C TRP A 56 -4.31 16.97 -10.65
N ASN A 57 -3.80 18.17 -10.35
CA ASN A 57 -4.65 19.35 -10.12
C ASN A 57 -5.45 19.73 -11.36
N GLY A 58 -4.81 19.74 -12.53
CA GLY A 58 -5.49 20.03 -13.80
C GLY A 58 -6.57 19.01 -14.19
N LEU A 59 -6.48 17.79 -13.66
CA LEU A 59 -7.45 16.70 -13.89
C LEU A 59 -8.48 16.55 -12.75
N GLY A 60 -8.39 17.36 -11.70
CA GLY A 60 -9.31 17.32 -10.56
C GLY A 60 -9.20 16.05 -9.70
N TYR A 61 -8.03 15.39 -9.68
CA TYR A 61 -7.82 14.19 -8.87
C TYR A 61 -7.98 14.50 -7.38
N ASN A 62 -8.57 13.56 -6.65
CA ASN A 62 -8.90 13.71 -5.22
C ASN A 62 -8.42 12.54 -4.35
N THR A 63 -7.87 11.49 -4.96
CA THR A 63 -7.41 10.29 -4.26
C THR A 63 -6.02 9.91 -4.77
N VAL A 64 -5.15 9.50 -3.84
CA VAL A 64 -3.85 8.92 -4.17
C VAL A 64 -3.95 7.42 -3.96
N VAL A 65 -3.59 6.65 -4.99
CA VAL A 65 -3.50 5.19 -4.92
C VAL A 65 -2.04 4.79 -4.94
N VAL A 66 -1.69 3.81 -4.11
CA VAL A 66 -0.35 3.23 -4.02
C VAL A 66 -0.45 1.74 -4.33
N GLU A 67 0.45 1.30 -5.20
CA GLU A 67 0.70 -0.11 -5.53
C GLU A 67 2.05 -0.49 -4.91
N ILE A 68 2.04 -1.51 -4.05
CA ILE A 68 3.21 -2.00 -3.33
C ILE A 68 3.41 -3.45 -3.71
N ASP A 69 4.61 -3.79 -4.14
CA ASP A 69 5.01 -5.15 -4.44
C ASP A 69 5.92 -5.70 -3.34
N PHE A 70 5.70 -6.95 -2.96
CA PHE A 70 6.51 -7.75 -2.04
C PHE A 70 7.01 -9.00 -2.76
N PHE A 71 8.27 -9.37 -2.52
CA PHE A 71 8.98 -10.44 -3.24
C PHE A 71 9.62 -11.45 -2.28
N ASP A 72 9.99 -12.62 -2.81
CA ASP A 72 10.57 -13.74 -2.06
C ASP A 72 9.70 -14.11 -0.85
N ILE A 73 8.40 -14.31 -1.11
CA ILE A 73 7.37 -14.50 -0.09
C ILE A 73 7.66 -15.74 0.75
N LYS A 74 7.72 -15.55 2.07
CA LYS A 74 7.90 -16.63 3.06
C LYS A 74 6.58 -17.13 3.62
N GLU A 75 5.64 -16.23 3.79
CA GLU A 75 4.32 -16.54 4.33
C GLU A 75 3.29 -15.63 3.68
N VAL A 76 2.14 -16.21 3.34
CA VAL A 76 0.95 -15.46 2.93
C VAL A 76 -0.29 -16.10 3.53
N TYR A 77 -1.07 -15.28 4.23
CA TYR A 77 -2.39 -15.60 4.73
C TYR A 77 -3.35 -14.48 4.31
N ILE A 78 -4.50 -14.84 3.76
CA ILE A 78 -5.56 -13.91 3.39
C ILE A 78 -6.91 -14.50 3.79
N ASN A 79 -7.70 -13.72 4.52
CA ASN A 79 -9.04 -14.09 4.94
C ASN A 79 -10.02 -12.94 4.68
N SER A 80 -10.99 -13.19 3.81
CA SER A 80 -12.02 -12.21 3.45
C SER A 80 -13.20 -12.32 4.41
N LEU A 81 -13.45 -11.29 5.20
CA LEU A 81 -14.55 -11.27 6.17
C LEU A 81 -15.83 -10.62 5.59
N LYS A 82 -15.69 -9.51 4.84
CA LYS A 82 -16.81 -8.74 4.26
C LYS A 82 -16.41 -8.14 2.92
N ARG A 83 -17.39 -7.85 2.06
CA ARG A 83 -17.18 -7.08 0.82
C ARG A 83 -16.79 -5.63 1.15
N GLY A 84 -16.15 -4.96 0.19
CA GLY A 84 -15.74 -3.56 0.32
C GLY A 84 -14.51 -3.43 1.20
N PHE A 85 -13.41 -4.03 0.77
CA PHE A 85 -12.20 -4.13 1.58
C PHE A 85 -11.68 -2.76 2.02
N LYS A 86 -11.65 -2.63 3.34
CA LYS A 86 -11.12 -1.55 4.15
C LYS A 86 -10.44 -2.10 5.38
N GLY A 87 -9.36 -1.46 5.78
CA GLY A 87 -8.61 -1.89 6.95
C GLY A 87 -7.43 -1.01 7.30
N ASN A 88 -6.78 -1.35 8.40
CA ASN A 88 -5.48 -0.81 8.75
C ASN A 88 -4.40 -1.69 8.13
N VAL A 89 -3.34 -1.07 7.61
CA VAL A 89 -2.17 -1.76 7.06
C VAL A 89 -0.94 -1.34 7.85
N GLU A 90 -0.30 -2.31 8.49
CA GLU A 90 0.97 -2.12 9.18
C GLU A 90 2.07 -2.81 8.36
N ILE A 91 3.15 -2.09 8.10
CA ILE A 91 4.35 -2.62 7.43
C ILE A 91 5.53 -2.34 8.36
N THR A 92 6.20 -3.40 8.77
CA THR A 92 7.32 -3.34 9.72
C THR A 92 8.50 -4.18 9.21
N LEU A 93 9.70 -3.83 9.68
CA LEU A 93 10.90 -4.61 9.43
C LEU A 93 11.18 -5.48 10.66
N ASN A 94 11.24 -6.78 10.46
CA ASN A 94 11.55 -7.75 11.51
C ASN A 94 13.06 -7.73 11.85
N PRO A 95 13.47 -8.27 13.02
CA PRO A 95 14.88 -8.38 13.40
C PRO A 95 15.73 -9.21 12.42
N ASP A 96 15.12 -10.16 11.71
CA ASP A 96 15.76 -11.00 10.68
C ASP A 96 15.86 -10.31 9.31
N LYS A 97 15.45 -9.02 9.23
CA LYS A 97 15.41 -8.18 8.04
C LYS A 97 14.32 -8.54 7.03
N THR A 98 13.42 -9.47 7.34
CA THR A 98 12.20 -9.66 6.55
C THR A 98 11.21 -8.52 6.80
N ILE A 99 10.35 -8.26 5.82
CA ILE A 99 9.24 -7.32 5.92
C ILE A 99 8.00 -8.07 6.34
N SER A 100 7.34 -7.59 7.40
CA SER A 100 6.03 -8.06 7.85
C SER A 100 4.95 -7.07 7.45
N VAL A 101 3.89 -7.58 6.83
CA VAL A 101 2.68 -6.82 6.48
C VAL A 101 1.50 -7.43 7.21
N ILE A 102 0.80 -6.61 7.98
CA ILE A 102 -0.42 -7.01 8.69
C ILE A 102 -1.57 -6.12 8.21
N ILE A 103 -2.64 -6.76 7.75
CA ILE A 103 -3.88 -6.08 7.39
C ILE A 103 -4.99 -6.54 8.33
N THR A 104 -5.72 -5.59 8.91
CA THR A 104 -6.88 -5.85 9.79
C THR A 104 -8.09 -5.05 9.34
N GLY A 105 -9.30 -5.61 9.45
CA GLY A 105 -10.54 -4.92 9.11
C GLY A 105 -11.56 -5.83 8.44
N SER A 106 -12.05 -5.44 7.28
CA SER A 106 -12.99 -6.27 6.48
C SER A 106 -12.30 -7.35 5.64
N VAL A 107 -10.98 -7.26 5.52
CA VAL A 107 -10.07 -8.31 5.07
C VAL A 107 -8.92 -8.39 6.08
N GLU A 108 -8.50 -9.61 6.38
CA GLU A 108 -7.32 -9.88 7.19
C GLU A 108 -6.25 -10.46 6.29
N ALA A 109 -5.02 -9.97 6.40
CA ALA A 109 -3.89 -10.56 5.71
C ALA A 109 -2.62 -10.51 6.57
N ARG A 110 -1.77 -11.51 6.40
CA ARG A 110 -0.40 -11.54 6.93
C ARG A 110 0.53 -11.95 5.81
N ILE A 111 1.56 -11.14 5.55
CA ILE A 111 2.55 -11.40 4.51
C ILE A 111 3.93 -11.21 5.13
N THR A 112 4.82 -12.16 4.88
CA THR A 112 6.24 -12.07 5.21
C THR A 112 7.05 -12.17 3.93
N ALA A 113 7.94 -11.22 3.67
CA ALA A 113 8.69 -11.09 2.42
C ALA A 113 10.15 -10.67 2.68
N GLU A 114 11.08 -10.93 1.76
CA GLU A 114 12.46 -10.44 1.89
C GLU A 114 12.61 -8.99 1.41
N ALA A 115 11.79 -8.59 0.43
CA ALA A 115 11.88 -7.27 -0.18
C ALA A 115 10.50 -6.68 -0.45
N GLY A 116 10.44 -5.35 -0.46
CA GLY A 116 9.23 -4.59 -0.70
C GLY A 116 9.54 -3.28 -1.41
N LEU A 117 8.77 -2.94 -2.43
CA LEU A 117 8.98 -1.74 -3.21
C LEU A 117 7.65 -1.05 -3.54
N ILE A 118 7.68 0.28 -3.58
CA ILE A 118 6.57 1.08 -4.07
C ILE A 118 6.59 1.04 -5.60
N GLN A 119 5.74 0.21 -6.18
CA GLN A 119 5.70 -0.08 -7.61
C GLN A 119 5.10 1.09 -8.38
N ALA A 120 4.05 1.71 -7.83
CA ALA A 120 3.46 2.90 -8.42
C ALA A 120 2.73 3.75 -7.39
N VAL A 121 2.69 5.05 -7.68
CA VAL A 121 1.85 6.02 -6.98
C VAL A 121 1.12 6.83 -8.04
N ARG A 122 -0.21 6.81 -8.01
CA ARG A 122 -1.07 7.43 -9.02
C ARG A 122 -2.14 8.28 -8.34
N GLY A 123 -2.68 9.24 -9.07
CA GLY A 123 -3.84 10.01 -8.65
C GLY A 123 -5.04 9.64 -9.51
N TYR A 124 -6.24 9.70 -8.94
CA TYR A 124 -7.48 9.55 -9.69
C TYR A 124 -8.64 10.31 -9.03
N CYS A 125 -9.76 10.40 -9.75
CA CYS A 125 -11.03 10.88 -9.21
C CYS A 125 -11.81 9.69 -8.66
N ASN A 126 -11.85 9.55 -7.35
CA ASN A 126 -12.79 8.65 -6.71
C ASN A 126 -14.16 9.35 -6.67
N LYS A 127 -15.20 8.67 -7.14
CA LYS A 127 -16.58 9.14 -6.96
C LYS A 127 -16.94 8.83 -5.50
N ILE A 128 -16.86 9.86 -4.66
CA ILE A 128 -17.41 9.82 -3.30
C ILE A 128 -18.93 9.72 -3.41
#